data_AF-A0A3B9YXV7-F1
#
_entry.id   AF-A0A3B9YXV7-F1
#
_cell.length_a   1.000
_cell.length_b   1.000
_cell.length_c   1.000
_cell.angle_alpha   90.00
_cell.angle_beta   90.00
_cell.angle_gamma   90.00
#
_symmetry.space_group_name_H-M   'P 1'
#
loop_
_entity.id
_entity.type
_entity.pdbx_description
1 polymer ?
#
loop_
_entity_poly.entity_id
_entity_poly.type
_entity_poly.pdbx_seq_one_letter_code
_entity_poly.pdbx_strand_id
1 'polypeptide(L)' 'MATTATTLDPAEIARFSALAAEWWNPRGKFGVLHKFNPVRLAFIRETAIAHFGRPEKALRPFEGLRLLDIGCGWGAL' A
#
# COMPACT_ATOMS: atom_id res chain seq x y z
N MET A 1 -31.18 13.27 13.95
CA MET A 1 -29.91 13.12 13.20
C MET A 1 -29.41 11.70 13.44
N ALA A 2 -29.24 10.90 12.38
CA ALA A 2 -28.66 9.57 12.53
C ALA A 2 -27.17 9.71 12.84
N THR A 3 -26.70 9.13 13.94
CA THR A 3 -25.27 8.97 14.23
C THR A 3 -24.69 7.99 13.22
N THR A 4 -23.86 8.49 12.31
CA THR A 4 -23.07 7.66 11.41
C THR A 4 -22.14 6.78 12.24
N ALA A 5 -22.37 5.47 12.26
CA ALA A 5 -21.45 4.53 12.88
C ALA A 5 -20.13 4.54 12.10
N THR A 6 -19.00 4.66 12.81
CA THR A 6 -17.66 4.64 12.22
C THR A 6 -17.04 3.25 12.32
N THR A 7 -16.29 2.84 11.31
CA THR A 7 -15.49 1.60 11.31
C THR A 7 -14.05 1.85 11.80
N LEU A 8 -13.74 3.06 12.28
CA LEU A 8 -12.41 3.42 12.76
C LEU A 8 -12.23 3.03 14.22
N ASP A 9 -11.10 2.38 14.51
CA ASP A 9 -10.62 2.14 15.88
C ASP A 9 -9.57 3.20 16.25
N PRO A 10 -9.88 4.12 17.19
CA PRO A 10 -8.93 5.14 17.65
C PRO A 10 -7.65 4.56 18.27
N ALA A 11 -7.71 3.39 18.90
CA ALA A 11 -6.54 2.78 19.54
C ALA A 11 -5.53 2.29 18.49
N GLU A 12 -6.01 1.72 17.39
CA GLU A 12 -5.16 1.31 16.27
C GLU A 12 -4.51 2.51 15.57
N ILE A 13 -5.27 3.60 15.37
CA ILE A 13 -4.72 4.84 14.81
C ILE A 13 -3.60 5.38 15.69
N ALA A 14 -3.82 5.45 17.01
CA ALA A 14 -2.82 5.93 17.96
C ALA A 14 -1.56 5.04 17.95
N ARG A 15 -1.73 3.72 17.92
CA ARG A 15 -0.63 2.75 17.88
C ARG A 15 0.26 2.94 16.67
N PHE A 16 -0.31 3.06 15.47
CA PHE A 16 0.49 3.26 14.25
C PHE A 16 1.08 4.66 14.15
N SER A 17 0.37 5.68 14.64
CA SER A 17 0.88 7.07 14.67
C SER A 17 2.14 7.18 15.54
N ALA A 18 2.17 6.50 16.70
CA ALA A 18 3.34 6.47 17.58
C ALA A 18 4.57 5.80 16.95
N LEU A 19 4.39 5.00 15.90
CA LEU A 19 5.46 4.29 15.19
C LEU A 19 5.87 4.97 13.88
N ALA A 20 5.20 6.07 13.50
CA ALA A 20 5.34 6.68 12.17
C ALA A 20 6.77 7.11 11.81
N ALA A 21 7.55 7.58 12.79
CA ALA A 21 8.94 7.98 12.59
C ALA A 21 9.87 6.83 12.14
N GLU A 22 9.51 5.58 12.45
CA GLU A 22 10.28 4.39 12.08
C GLU A 22 9.85 3.79 10.73
N TRP A 23 8.83 4.36 10.07
CA TRP A 23 8.23 3.75 8.87
C TRP A 23 9.24 3.50 7.75
N TRP A 24 10.19 4.41 7.54
CA TRP A 24 11.18 4.33 6.46
C TRP A 24 12.50 3.67 6.86
N ASN A 25 12.62 3.15 8.08
CA ASN A 25 13.80 2.43 8.51
C ASN A 25 13.75 0.97 8.02
N PRO A 26 14.55 0.57 7.01
CA PRO A 26 14.49 -0.80 6.45
C PRO A 26 14.98 -1.86 7.43
N ARG A 27 15.67 -1.46 8.51
CA ARG A 27 16.11 -2.33 9.61
C ARG A 27 15.27 -2.14 10.89
N GLY A 28 14.26 -1.27 10.84
CA GLY A 28 13.38 -0.95 11.95
C GLY A 28 12.17 -1.87 12.04
N LYS A 29 11.18 -1.46 12.84
CA LYS A 29 9.96 -2.24 13.14
C LYS A 29 9.14 -2.61 11.89
N PHE A 30 9.26 -1.85 10.80
CA PHE A 30 8.59 -2.10 9.53
C PHE A 30 9.49 -2.74 8.47
N GLY A 31 10.72 -3.16 8.82
CA GLY A 31 11.69 -3.73 7.87
C GLY A 31 11.17 -4.92 7.07
N VAL A 32 10.25 -5.72 7.64
CA VAL A 32 9.58 -6.81 6.91
C VAL A 32 8.73 -6.27 5.76
N LEU A 33 7.99 -5.17 5.95
CA LEU A 33 7.17 -4.57 4.88
C LEU A 33 8.05 -4.08 3.73
N HIS A 34 9.20 -3.46 4.03
CA HIS A 34 10.18 -3.05 3.02
C HIS A 34 10.69 -4.25 2.20
N LYS A 35 11.12 -5.31 2.88
CA LYS A 35 11.61 -6.53 2.22
C LYS A 35 10.54 -7.21 1.37
N PHE A 36 9.28 -7.11 1.77
CA PHE A 36 8.17 -7.72 1.06
C PHE A 36 7.64 -6.86 -0.10
N ASN A 37 8.02 -5.57 -0.18
CA ASN A 37 7.50 -4.66 -1.20
C ASN A 37 7.80 -5.12 -2.65
N PRO A 38 9.02 -5.58 -3.00
CA PRO A 38 9.31 -6.03 -4.36
C PRO A 38 8.39 -7.17 -4.82
N VAL A 39 8.09 -8.12 -3.93
CA VAL A 39 7.20 -9.25 -4.24
C VAL A 39 5.76 -8.77 -4.45
N ARG A 40 5.27 -7.88 -3.58
CA ARG A 40 3.92 -7.29 -3.72
C ARG A 40 3.78 -6.49 -5.02
N LEU A 41 4.77 -5.66 -5.35
CA LEU A 41 4.77 -4.86 -6.56
C LEU A 41 4.84 -5.73 -7.83
N ALA A 42 5.60 -6.82 -7.81
CA ALA A 42 5.62 -7.79 -8.90
C ALA A 42 4.23 -8.40 -9.12
N PHE A 43 3.58 -8.87 -8.04
CA PHE A 43 2.23 -9.42 -8.10
C PHE A 43 1.20 -8.41 -8.64
N ILE A 44 1.20 -7.17 -8.13
CA ILE A 44 0.28 -6.12 -8.60
C ILE A 44 0.52 -5.81 -10.08
N ARG A 45 1.78 -5.71 -10.50
CA ARG A 45 2.17 -5.48 -11.90
C ARG A 45 1.67 -6.59 -12.80
N GLU A 46 1.95 -7.85 -12.46
CA GLU A 46 1.56 -9.02 -13.25
C GLU A 46 0.03 -9.12 -13.35
N THR A 47 -0.67 -8.88 -12.24
CA THR A 47 -2.13 -8.84 -12.19
C THR A 47 -2.68 -7.74 -13.09
N ALA A 48 -2.11 -6.53 -13.06
CA ALA A 48 -2.53 -5.44 -13.94
C ALA A 48 -2.26 -5.73 -15.41
N ILE A 49 -1.13 -6.37 -15.74
CA ILE A 49 -0.80 -6.79 -17.10
C ILE A 49 -1.86 -7.76 -17.62
N ALA A 50 -2.14 -8.82 -16.86
CA ALA A 50 -3.12 -9.83 -17.25
C ALA A 50 -4.55 -9.27 -17.31
N HIS A 51 -4.97 -8.52 -16.29
CA HIS A 51 -6.35 -8.05 -16.16
C HIS A 51 -6.70 -6.96 -17.18
N PHE A 52 -5.79 -6.01 -17.43
CA PHE A 52 -6.03 -4.89 -18.35
C PHE A 52 -5.45 -5.14 -19.76
N GLY A 53 -5.00 -6.36 -20.06
CA GLY A 53 -4.48 -6.72 -21.38
C GLY A 53 -3.26 -5.92 -21.82
N ARG A 54 -2.34 -5.64 -20.90
CA ARG A 54 -1.17 -4.79 -21.18
C ARG A 54 0.01 -5.60 -21.69
N PRO A 55 0.97 -4.98 -22.40
CA PRO A 55 2.18 -5.69 -22.82
C PRO A 55 2.98 -6.20 -21.62
N GLU A 56 3.45 -7.44 -21.68
CA GLU A 56 4.23 -8.08 -20.59
C GLU A 56 5.48 -7.28 -20.20
N LYS A 57 6.10 -6.64 -21.19
CA LYS A 57 7.31 -5.82 -21.03
C LYS A 57 6.99 -4.32 -20.98
N ALA A 58 5.75 -3.93 -20.64
CA ALA A 58 5.39 -2.54 -20.48
C ALA A 58 6.28 -1.89 -19.40
N LEU A 59 6.95 -0.79 -19.77
CA LEU A 59 7.74 0.05 -18.85
C LEU A 59 6.85 0.84 -17.88
N ARG A 60 5.64 1.18 -18.32
CA ARG A 60 4.64 1.89 -17.52
C ARG A 60 3.34 1.08 -17.46
N PRO A 61 3.34 -0.07 -16.74
CA PRO A 61 2.21 -0.99 -16.71
C PRO A 61 0.95 -0.37 -16.10
N PHE A 62 1.04 0.74 -15.39
CA PHE A 62 -0.10 1.41 -14.77
C PHE A 62 -0.56 2.69 -15.50
N GLU A 63 0.08 3.07 -16.61
CA GLU A 63 -0.26 4.31 -17.32
C GLU A 63 -1.74 4.36 -17.75
N GLY A 64 -2.43 5.46 -17.42
CA GLY A 64 -3.86 5.63 -17.70
C GLY A 64 -4.79 4.90 -16.72
N LEU A 65 -4.27 4.16 -15.73
CA LEU A 65 -5.08 3.63 -14.63
C LEU A 65 -5.14 4.65 -13.48
N ARG A 66 -6.21 4.57 -12.69
CA ARG A 66 -6.32 5.25 -11.40
C ARG A 66 -6.12 4.22 -10.30
N LEU A 67 -5.22 4.50 -9.36
CA LEU A 67 -4.87 3.60 -8.26
C LEU A 67 -5.37 4.19 -6.94
N LEU A 68 -5.84 3.33 -6.05
CA LEU A 68 -6.23 3.67 -4.68
C LEU A 68 -5.54 2.68 -3.73
N ASP A 69 -4.67 3.19 -2.86
CA ASP A 69 -4.02 2.41 -1.80
C ASP A 69 -4.71 2.71 -0.47
N ILE A 70 -5.51 1.76 0.03
CA ILE A 70 -6.31 1.93 1.23
C ILE A 70 -5.47 1.53 2.44
N GLY A 71 -5.30 2.45 3.39
CA GLY A 71 -4.39 2.25 4.51
C GLY A 71 -2.92 2.45 4.11
N CYS A 72 -2.66 3.32 3.13
CA CYS A 72 -1.34 3.56 2.55
C CYS A 72 -0.25 3.97 3.57
N GLY A 73 -0.64 4.51 4.73
CA GLY A 73 0.28 4.92 5.77
C GLY A 73 1.33 5.89 5.22
N TRP A 74 2.58 5.44 5.15
CA TRP A 74 3.72 6.23 4.67
C TRP A 74 3.90 6.26 3.15
N GLY A 75 3.02 5.64 2.37
CA GLY A 75 3.11 5.62 0.91
C GLY A 75 4.20 4.68 0.40
N ALA A 76 4.17 3.43 0.87
CA ALA A 76 5.14 2.40 0.49
C ALA A 76 4.95 1.82 -0.91
N LEU A 77 3.76 1.99 -1.47
CA LEU A 77 3.36 1.41 -2.75
C LEU A 77 3.94 2.20 -3.93
#